data_AF-A0A1V6N199-F1
#
_entry.id   AF-A0A1V6N199-F1
#
_cell.length_a   1.000
_cell.length_b   1.000
_cell.length_c   1.000
_cell.angle_alpha   90.00
_cell.angle_beta   90.00
_cell.angle_gamma   90.00
#
_symmetry.space_group_name_H-M   'P 1'
#
loop_
_entity.id
_entity.type
_entity.pdbx_description
1 polymer ?
#
loop_
_entity_poly.entity_id
_entity_poly.type
_entity_poly.pdbx_seq_one_letter_code
_entity_poly.pdbx_strand_id
1 'polypeptide(L)'
;MIFKRIPILLLVILTFCLCIASVSAAETQIDNSTAGGINGAITNDPSDTIILDPGIYSGNDNTNIVINKSVTIRGNGPSNTVIIDGGNINRLFNITSTGSLTLINVTLKDGFSNPTIPGVAPGVAGAIFNRGMVTMDNCILTGNQAAIDGGAIHNTGIAIMNNCISADNYAQSGGVIFNSPSGNFFIYNSNFSDNIADAGGSIHNYGNITIENSTFKNNIAEDGGAIFSAGGDVKIIGSTFKNNTAEIGGAIYIDDHGLHSSLNISYSILIDNNNQTIYSIGNSTADYNWWGSNNPINVTNFNLSNYYTMILNTSVLNNTLEIRDLLDYNYYFVLNGTSNNANAGLYFPYFEVDIYKNGVLIDTIDGRNSQSLTTELDSKVSNFSTTLDYETQEFIILATEPIPPIPPIPPVPPEPNNNTNNTSKNPVASAAMKETGIPVFVLLLILLSSLGLVVVRKR
;
A
#
# COMPACT_ATOMS: atom_id res chain seq x y z
N MET A 1 -0.05 -4.53 27.69
CA MET A 1 0.95 -5.62 27.63
C MET A 1 1.02 -6.08 26.19
N ILE A 2 2.11 -5.77 25.48
CA ILE A 2 2.71 -6.47 24.32
C ILE A 2 3.73 -5.46 23.76
N PHE A 3 4.89 -5.41 24.43
CA PHE A 3 6.15 -4.91 23.88
C PHE A 3 7.19 -5.98 24.21
N LYS A 4 7.01 -7.17 23.65
CA LYS A 4 7.93 -8.31 23.82
C LYS A 4 7.84 -9.28 22.64
N ARG A 5 7.99 -8.81 21.40
CA ARG A 5 8.34 -9.67 20.24
C ARG A 5 9.21 -8.95 19.20
N ILE A 6 10.14 -8.11 19.64
CA ILE A 6 11.27 -7.64 18.82
C ILE A 6 12.60 -8.26 19.31
N PRO A 7 12.82 -9.60 19.19
CA PRO A 7 14.21 -10.05 19.22
C PRO A 7 14.58 -11.14 18.20
N ILE A 8 13.79 -11.37 17.13
CA ILE A 8 14.18 -12.32 16.07
C ILE A 8 14.43 -11.59 14.75
N LEU A 9 13.58 -10.63 14.36
CA LEU A 9 13.74 -9.86 13.12
C LEU A 9 14.98 -8.95 13.15
N LEU A 10 15.23 -8.28 14.28
CA LEU A 10 16.47 -7.52 14.48
C LEU A 10 17.68 -8.46 14.59
N LEU A 11 17.52 -9.69 15.07
CA LEU A 11 18.64 -10.62 15.23
C LEU A 11 19.10 -11.15 13.87
N VAL A 12 18.19 -11.41 12.91
CA VAL A 12 18.54 -11.84 11.55
C VAL A 12 19.17 -10.70 10.73
N ILE A 13 18.65 -9.47 10.86
CA ILE A 13 19.24 -8.28 10.21
C ILE A 13 20.60 -7.92 10.85
N LEU A 14 20.72 -7.98 12.19
CA LEU A 14 21.96 -7.64 12.91
C LEU A 14 23.04 -8.74 12.80
N THR A 15 22.67 -10.02 12.68
CA THR A 15 23.65 -11.09 12.39
C THR A 15 24.19 -11.02 10.96
N PHE A 16 23.46 -10.41 10.02
CA PHE A 16 24.00 -10.15 8.68
C PHE A 16 24.90 -8.91 8.62
N CYS A 17 24.64 -7.88 9.45
CA CYS A 17 25.55 -6.73 9.58
C CYS A 17 26.85 -7.04 10.36
N LEU A 18 26.91 -8.12 11.15
CA LEU A 18 28.05 -8.43 12.03
C LEU A 18 28.94 -9.60 11.58
N CYS A 19 28.74 -10.13 10.37
CA CYS A 19 29.64 -11.12 9.77
C CYS A 19 30.38 -10.62 8.52
N ILE A 20 30.49 -9.30 8.34
CA ILE A 20 31.53 -8.72 7.49
C ILE A 20 32.74 -8.44 8.37
N ALA A 21 33.36 -9.51 8.88
CA ALA A 21 34.77 -9.41 9.25
C ALA A 21 35.49 -9.07 7.95
N SER A 22 36.04 -7.87 7.87
CA SER A 22 36.76 -7.32 6.73
C SER A 22 38.02 -8.12 6.42
N VAL A 23 37.84 -9.27 5.79
CA VAL A 23 38.78 -9.73 4.78
C VAL A 23 38.35 -8.96 3.53
N SER A 24 39.14 -7.97 3.13
CA SER A 24 38.95 -7.31 1.84
C SER A 24 39.04 -8.40 0.77
N ALA A 25 37.90 -8.88 0.28
CA ALA A 25 37.89 -9.59 -0.99
C ALA A 25 38.51 -8.64 -2.01
N ALA A 26 39.40 -9.14 -2.86
CA ALA A 26 39.84 -8.35 -4.02
C ALA A 26 38.57 -7.90 -4.77
N GLU A 27 38.54 -6.71 -5.35
CA GLU A 27 37.40 -6.26 -6.18
C GLU A 27 37.86 -6.21 -7.63
N THR A 28 37.04 -6.77 -8.53
CA THR A 28 37.28 -6.71 -9.98
C THR A 28 36.34 -5.69 -10.58
N GLN A 29 36.83 -4.56 -11.06
CA GLN A 29 36.00 -3.59 -11.76
C GLN A 29 36.08 -3.78 -13.28
N ILE A 30 34.93 -3.83 -13.94
CA ILE A 30 34.80 -4.00 -15.39
C ILE A 30 33.79 -3.02 -15.96
N ASP A 31 33.96 -2.69 -17.24
CA ASP A 31 32.96 -1.97 -18.05
C ASP A 31 32.30 -2.93 -19.07
N ASN A 32 31.31 -2.44 -19.81
CA ASN A 32 30.60 -3.24 -20.81
C ASN A 32 31.41 -3.52 -22.10
N SER A 33 32.67 -3.09 -22.17
CA SER A 33 33.62 -3.39 -23.25
C SER A 33 34.69 -4.41 -22.85
N THR A 34 34.73 -4.78 -21.57
CA THR A 34 35.73 -5.68 -21.01
C THR A 34 35.65 -7.05 -21.66
N ALA A 35 36.79 -7.52 -22.19
CA ALA A 35 36.87 -8.80 -22.89
C ALA A 35 36.48 -9.97 -21.97
N GLY A 36 35.61 -10.85 -22.47
CA GLY A 36 35.05 -11.96 -21.68
C GLY A 36 33.92 -11.56 -20.73
N GLY A 37 33.57 -10.27 -20.64
CA GLY A 37 32.42 -9.76 -19.89
C GLY A 37 32.38 -10.19 -18.43
N ILE A 38 31.17 -10.28 -17.90
CA ILE A 38 30.91 -10.70 -16.51
C ILE A 38 31.40 -12.14 -16.30
N ASN A 39 31.16 -13.05 -17.24
CA ASN A 39 31.54 -14.45 -17.11
C ASN A 39 33.07 -14.63 -16.98
N GLY A 40 33.82 -13.90 -17.80
CA GLY A 40 35.28 -13.87 -17.77
C GLY A 40 35.80 -13.28 -16.46
N ALA A 41 35.19 -12.20 -15.96
CA ALA A 41 35.56 -11.61 -14.68
C ALA A 41 35.36 -12.60 -13.51
N ILE A 42 34.25 -13.34 -13.49
CA ILE A 42 33.98 -14.36 -12.47
C ILE A 42 34.96 -15.52 -12.53
N THR A 43 35.35 -15.94 -13.74
CA THR A 43 36.22 -17.10 -13.98
C THR A 43 37.68 -16.82 -13.65
N ASN A 44 38.16 -15.63 -14.04
CA ASN A 44 39.58 -15.27 -13.95
C ASN A 44 40.00 -14.74 -12.58
N ASP A 45 39.05 -14.32 -11.74
CA ASP A 45 39.36 -13.70 -10.45
C ASP A 45 39.08 -14.64 -9.25
N PRO A 46 40.04 -14.80 -8.31
CA PRO A 46 39.77 -15.34 -6.97
C PRO A 46 38.88 -14.42 -6.11
N SER A 47 38.60 -13.19 -6.55
CA SER A 47 37.62 -12.27 -6.00
C SER A 47 36.21 -12.85 -6.00
N ASP A 48 35.49 -12.58 -4.91
CA ASP A 48 34.06 -12.83 -4.78
C ASP A 48 33.22 -11.60 -5.14
N THR A 49 33.80 -10.47 -5.57
CA THR A 49 33.08 -9.21 -5.87
C THR A 49 33.49 -8.57 -7.20
N ILE A 50 32.55 -8.57 -8.15
CA ILE A 50 32.66 -7.90 -9.44
C ILE A 50 31.89 -6.59 -9.41
N ILE A 51 32.56 -5.49 -9.75
CA ILE A 51 32.00 -4.15 -9.87
C ILE A 51 31.75 -3.86 -11.35
N LEU A 52 30.53 -3.45 -11.67
CA LEU A 52 30.11 -3.11 -13.03
C LEU A 52 29.95 -1.60 -13.17
N ASP A 53 30.74 -0.96 -14.02
CA ASP A 53 30.52 0.43 -14.39
C ASP A 53 29.21 0.60 -15.20
N PRO A 54 28.59 1.81 -15.19
CA PRO A 54 27.40 2.07 -15.98
C PRO A 54 27.53 1.66 -17.44
N GLY A 55 26.56 0.88 -17.92
CA GLY A 55 26.59 0.29 -19.25
C GLY A 55 25.57 -0.82 -19.43
N ILE A 56 25.44 -1.27 -20.69
CA ILE A 56 24.60 -2.42 -21.07
C ILE A 56 25.52 -3.61 -21.35
N TYR A 57 25.44 -4.62 -20.51
CA TYR A 57 26.17 -5.88 -20.58
C TYR A 57 25.28 -6.92 -21.27
N SER A 58 25.50 -7.13 -22.56
CA SER A 58 24.73 -8.06 -23.40
C SER A 58 25.62 -9.08 -24.08
N GLY A 59 25.02 -10.09 -24.72
CA GLY A 59 25.73 -11.12 -25.46
C GLY A 59 26.21 -12.30 -24.60
N ASN A 60 26.90 -13.25 -25.24
CA ASN A 60 27.19 -14.57 -24.67
C ASN A 60 28.06 -14.52 -23.41
N ASP A 61 28.94 -13.53 -23.31
CA ASP A 61 29.86 -13.36 -22.18
C ASP A 61 29.19 -12.74 -20.93
N ASN A 62 27.95 -12.26 -21.08
CA ASN A 62 27.16 -11.60 -20.03
C ASN A 62 25.85 -12.33 -19.72
N THR A 63 25.61 -13.47 -20.35
CA THR A 63 24.38 -14.27 -20.23
C THR A 63 24.71 -15.74 -20.06
N ASN A 64 23.72 -16.53 -19.63
CA ASN A 64 23.84 -17.95 -19.32
C ASN A 64 24.96 -18.26 -18.31
N ILE A 65 25.26 -17.32 -17.41
CA ILE A 65 26.37 -17.40 -16.46
C ILE A 65 26.05 -18.44 -15.39
N VAL A 66 26.98 -19.39 -15.16
CA VAL A 66 26.84 -20.41 -14.12
C VAL A 66 27.52 -19.93 -12.84
N ILE A 67 26.76 -19.84 -11.75
CA ILE A 67 27.28 -19.51 -10.42
C ILE A 67 27.33 -20.79 -9.58
N ASN A 68 28.55 -21.25 -9.29
CA ASN A 68 28.83 -22.45 -8.49
C ASN A 68 29.69 -22.20 -7.24
N LYS A 69 30.03 -20.93 -7.02
CA LYS A 69 30.74 -20.37 -5.85
C LYS A 69 29.95 -19.16 -5.32
N SER A 70 30.46 -18.51 -4.27
CA SER A 70 29.94 -17.22 -3.84
C SER A 70 30.42 -16.11 -4.76
N VAL A 71 29.51 -15.29 -5.27
CA VAL A 71 29.80 -14.13 -6.13
C VAL A 71 28.88 -12.98 -5.75
N THR A 72 29.44 -11.79 -5.66
CA THR A 72 28.74 -10.51 -5.56
C THR A 72 28.96 -9.76 -6.86
N ILE A 73 27.88 -9.29 -7.49
CA ILE A 73 27.91 -8.38 -8.63
C ILE A 73 27.25 -7.09 -8.21
N ARG A 74 28.00 -5.99 -8.28
CA ARG A 74 27.59 -4.67 -7.80
C ARG A 74 27.71 -3.63 -8.89
N GLY A 75 26.63 -2.92 -9.18
CA GLY A 75 26.68 -1.74 -10.04
C GLY A 75 27.41 -0.57 -9.37
N ASN A 76 28.28 0.10 -10.10
CA ASN A 76 28.97 1.34 -9.73
C ASN A 76 28.14 2.57 -10.14
N GLY A 77 26.86 2.56 -9.77
CA GLY A 77 25.92 3.59 -10.13
C GLY A 77 24.50 3.23 -9.68
N PRO A 78 23.51 4.09 -9.99
CA PRO A 78 22.11 3.75 -9.81
C PRO A 78 21.74 2.49 -10.60
N SER A 79 20.80 1.71 -10.07
CA SER A 79 20.42 0.39 -10.62
C SER A 79 19.95 0.44 -12.07
N ASN A 80 19.33 1.54 -12.49
CA ASN A 80 18.86 1.75 -13.86
C ASN A 80 19.98 2.11 -14.88
N THR A 81 21.23 2.27 -14.44
CA THR A 81 22.37 2.57 -15.33
C THR A 81 23.30 1.39 -15.58
N VAL A 82 23.17 0.30 -14.81
CA VAL A 82 23.96 -0.92 -14.94
C VAL A 82 23.03 -2.05 -15.33
N ILE A 83 22.98 -2.37 -16.62
CA ILE A 83 21.97 -3.25 -17.20
C ILE A 83 22.63 -4.54 -17.68
N ILE A 84 22.18 -5.69 -17.16
CA ILE A 84 22.55 -7.02 -17.64
C ILE A 84 21.39 -7.49 -18.51
N ASP A 85 21.62 -7.55 -19.81
CA ASP A 85 20.58 -7.65 -20.84
C ASP A 85 20.64 -9.02 -21.55
N GLY A 86 19.54 -9.76 -21.44
CA GLY A 86 19.34 -11.09 -22.03
C GLY A 86 18.96 -11.05 -23.51
N GLY A 87 18.66 -9.87 -24.05
CA GLY A 87 18.34 -9.63 -25.46
C GLY A 87 17.08 -10.33 -25.94
N ASN A 88 16.16 -10.71 -25.04
CA ASN A 88 14.99 -11.54 -25.30
C ASN A 88 15.31 -12.93 -25.89
N ILE A 89 16.54 -13.41 -25.70
CA ILE A 89 16.99 -14.69 -26.27
C ILE A 89 17.72 -15.58 -25.27
N ASN A 90 18.27 -15.03 -24.19
CA ASN A 90 19.09 -15.76 -23.24
C ASN A 90 18.62 -15.57 -21.80
N ARG A 91 18.80 -16.62 -21.00
CA ARG A 91 18.79 -16.51 -19.55
C ARG A 91 20.03 -15.75 -19.07
N LEU A 92 19.95 -15.04 -17.96
CA LEU A 92 21.11 -14.33 -17.41
C LEU A 92 21.97 -15.24 -16.52
N PHE A 93 21.36 -15.85 -15.50
CA PHE A 93 22.09 -16.60 -14.47
C PHE A 93 21.49 -17.99 -14.18
N ASN A 94 22.38 -18.96 -13.93
CA ASN A 94 22.07 -20.30 -13.46
C ASN A 94 22.84 -20.55 -12.15
N ILE A 95 22.14 -20.61 -11.03
CA ILE A 95 22.75 -20.79 -9.70
C ILE A 95 22.68 -22.27 -9.35
N THR A 96 23.83 -22.91 -9.16
CA THR A 96 23.89 -24.31 -8.72
C THR A 96 23.52 -24.43 -7.23
N SER A 97 23.32 -25.64 -6.73
CA SER A 97 23.01 -25.88 -5.31
C SER A 97 24.12 -25.47 -4.33
N THR A 98 25.34 -25.25 -4.82
CA THR A 98 26.46 -24.74 -4.03
C THR A 98 26.78 -23.27 -4.32
N GLY A 99 26.12 -22.67 -5.31
CA GLY A 99 26.31 -21.29 -5.71
C GLY A 99 25.57 -20.32 -4.80
N SER A 100 26.16 -19.14 -4.62
CA SER A 100 25.53 -18.01 -3.95
C SER A 100 25.78 -16.75 -4.77
N LEU A 101 24.72 -16.08 -5.19
CA LEU A 101 24.80 -14.85 -5.97
C LEU A 101 24.19 -13.68 -5.18
N THR A 102 24.98 -12.63 -4.98
CA THR A 102 24.50 -11.35 -4.47
C THR A 102 24.50 -10.34 -5.61
N LEU A 103 23.35 -9.73 -5.90
CA LEU A 103 23.19 -8.66 -6.88
C LEU A 103 22.86 -7.36 -6.15
N ILE A 104 23.59 -6.29 -6.46
CA ILE A 104 23.41 -4.97 -5.84
C ILE A 104 23.41 -3.90 -6.92
N ASN A 105 22.40 -3.02 -6.95
CA ASN A 105 22.34 -1.88 -7.86
C ASN A 105 22.48 -2.26 -9.34
N VAL A 106 21.77 -3.31 -9.79
CA VAL A 106 21.76 -3.73 -11.21
C VAL A 106 20.35 -3.89 -11.73
N THR A 107 20.19 -3.75 -13.04
CA THR A 107 18.97 -4.10 -13.78
C THR A 107 19.18 -5.43 -14.50
N LEU A 108 18.28 -6.39 -14.30
CA LEU A 108 18.14 -7.62 -15.06
C LEU A 108 17.03 -7.42 -16.08
N LYS A 109 17.41 -7.36 -17.35
CA LYS A 109 16.51 -6.98 -18.43
C LYS A 109 16.43 -8.05 -19.50
N ASP A 110 15.23 -8.23 -20.05
CA ASP A 110 14.96 -9.01 -21.27
C ASP A 110 15.55 -10.43 -21.22
N GLY A 111 15.62 -11.01 -20.02
CA GLY A 111 16.00 -12.40 -19.82
C GLY A 111 14.94 -13.32 -20.41
N PHE A 112 15.35 -14.32 -21.19
CA PHE A 112 14.43 -15.21 -21.90
C PHE A 112 14.79 -16.67 -21.78
N SER A 113 13.78 -17.50 -21.50
CA SER A 113 13.88 -18.95 -21.49
C SER A 113 13.15 -19.56 -22.69
N ASN A 114 13.93 -20.00 -23.68
CA ASN A 114 13.38 -20.56 -24.91
C ASN A 114 12.97 -22.04 -24.73
N PRO A 115 11.71 -22.42 -25.04
CA PRO A 115 11.27 -23.82 -25.02
C PRO A 115 11.89 -24.70 -26.13
N THR A 116 12.65 -24.15 -27.08
CA THR A 116 13.13 -24.90 -28.25
C THR A 116 14.54 -25.50 -28.12
N ILE A 117 15.19 -25.48 -26.96
CA ILE A 117 16.49 -26.17 -26.78
C ILE A 117 16.25 -27.65 -26.46
N PRO A 118 16.60 -28.60 -27.34
CA PRO A 118 16.40 -30.03 -27.08
C PRO A 118 17.21 -30.47 -25.86
N GLY A 119 16.55 -31.11 -24.88
CA GLY A 119 17.20 -31.66 -23.69
C GLY A 119 17.28 -30.75 -22.47
N VAL A 120 16.79 -29.50 -22.56
CA VAL A 120 16.54 -28.63 -21.40
C VAL A 120 15.03 -28.63 -21.15
N ALA A 121 14.59 -28.79 -19.88
CA ALA A 121 13.18 -28.65 -19.56
C ALA A 121 12.67 -27.28 -20.07
N PRO A 122 11.72 -27.24 -21.00
CA PRO A 122 11.39 -26.02 -21.74
C PRO A 122 10.76 -24.97 -20.82
N GLY A 123 11.15 -23.71 -20.98
CA GLY A 123 10.30 -22.57 -20.57
C GLY A 123 10.39 -22.05 -19.14
N VAL A 124 11.42 -22.38 -18.34
CA VAL A 124 11.53 -21.84 -16.96
C VAL A 124 12.61 -20.76 -16.79
N ALA A 125 12.40 -19.78 -15.92
CA ALA A 125 13.33 -18.70 -15.54
C ALA A 125 13.90 -17.88 -16.70
N GLY A 126 13.31 -16.71 -16.98
CA GLY A 126 13.87 -15.77 -17.96
C GLY A 126 15.18 -15.14 -17.50
N ALA A 127 15.28 -14.63 -16.27
CA ALA A 127 16.53 -14.03 -15.78
C ALA A 127 17.38 -15.01 -14.96
N ILE A 128 16.83 -15.56 -13.88
CA ILE A 128 17.56 -16.34 -12.88
C ILE A 128 16.90 -17.69 -12.64
N PHE A 129 17.64 -18.77 -12.87
CA PHE A 129 17.28 -20.09 -12.36
C PHE A 129 18.08 -20.40 -11.08
N ASN A 130 17.41 -20.40 -9.93
CA ASN A 130 18.07 -20.53 -8.63
C ASN A 130 17.87 -21.91 -8.00
N ARG A 131 18.97 -22.65 -7.79
CA ARG A 131 18.99 -23.88 -6.96
C ARG A 131 19.83 -23.74 -5.69
N GLY A 132 20.51 -22.62 -5.51
CA GLY A 132 21.37 -22.31 -4.38
C GLY A 132 20.80 -21.14 -3.59
N MET A 133 21.58 -20.07 -3.47
CA MET A 133 21.17 -18.83 -2.82
C MET A 133 21.27 -17.63 -3.76
N VAL A 134 20.24 -16.78 -3.76
CA VAL A 134 20.25 -15.48 -4.43
C VAL A 134 19.84 -14.40 -3.44
N THR A 135 20.62 -13.31 -3.38
CA THR A 135 20.25 -12.08 -2.68
C THR A 135 20.25 -10.94 -3.68
N MET A 136 19.18 -10.18 -3.75
CA MET A 136 19.05 -8.98 -4.58
C MET A 136 18.76 -7.79 -3.69
N ASP A 137 19.57 -6.74 -3.81
CA ASP A 137 19.40 -5.49 -3.09
C ASP A 137 19.40 -4.32 -4.08
N ASN A 138 18.35 -3.51 -4.04
CA ASN A 138 18.19 -2.36 -4.94
C ASN A 138 18.34 -2.73 -6.42
N CYS A 139 17.70 -3.82 -6.85
CA CYS A 139 17.75 -4.31 -8.23
C CYS A 139 16.44 -4.04 -8.98
N ILE A 140 16.52 -4.00 -10.31
CA ILE A 140 15.35 -3.89 -11.19
C ILE A 140 15.28 -5.18 -12.03
N LEU A 141 14.10 -5.80 -12.12
CA LEU A 141 13.83 -6.95 -12.98
C LEU A 141 12.73 -6.56 -13.96
N THR A 142 13.07 -6.38 -15.23
CA THR A 142 12.10 -5.87 -16.22
C THR A 142 12.15 -6.56 -17.56
N GLY A 143 10.99 -6.75 -18.19
CA GLY A 143 10.89 -7.34 -19.52
C GLY A 143 11.33 -8.82 -19.59
N ASN A 144 11.49 -9.50 -18.45
CA ASN A 144 11.93 -10.89 -18.44
C ASN A 144 10.75 -11.82 -18.72
N GLN A 145 11.01 -12.85 -19.52
CA GLN A 145 9.97 -13.74 -20.01
C GLN A 145 10.38 -15.21 -19.94
N ALA A 146 9.42 -16.07 -19.61
CA ALA A 146 9.57 -17.51 -19.64
C ALA A 146 8.29 -18.14 -20.20
N ALA A 147 8.40 -19.24 -20.96
CA ALA A 147 7.22 -19.85 -21.56
C ALA A 147 6.29 -20.54 -20.53
N ILE A 148 6.85 -20.97 -19.40
CA ILE A 148 6.16 -21.77 -18.38
C ILE A 148 6.30 -21.11 -17.02
N ASP A 149 7.45 -21.22 -16.36
CA ASP A 149 7.58 -20.83 -14.94
C ASP A 149 8.56 -19.69 -14.71
N GLY A 150 8.10 -18.64 -14.03
CA GLY A 150 8.95 -17.57 -13.51
C GLY A 150 9.54 -16.72 -14.62
N GLY A 151 8.80 -15.70 -15.05
CA GLY A 151 9.25 -14.83 -16.14
C GLY A 151 10.61 -14.21 -15.86
N ALA A 152 10.88 -13.82 -14.61
CA ALA A 152 12.21 -13.42 -14.16
C ALA A 152 12.93 -14.54 -13.39
N ILE A 153 12.32 -15.11 -12.35
CA ILE A 153 12.98 -16.01 -11.40
C ILE A 153 12.20 -17.31 -11.27
N HIS A 154 12.88 -18.43 -11.47
CA HIS A 154 12.43 -19.73 -10.95
C HIS A 154 13.31 -20.10 -9.76
N ASN A 155 12.70 -20.17 -8.57
CA ASN A 155 13.39 -20.46 -7.32
C ASN A 155 13.10 -21.88 -6.84
N THR A 156 14.15 -22.67 -6.64
CA THR A 156 14.09 -23.96 -5.91
C THR A 156 14.92 -23.96 -4.63
N GLY A 157 15.74 -22.92 -4.42
CA GLY A 157 16.60 -22.74 -3.26
C GLY A 157 16.11 -21.60 -2.36
N ILE A 158 17.02 -20.74 -1.92
CA ILE A 158 16.72 -19.56 -1.11
C ILE A 158 16.89 -18.31 -1.95
N ALA A 159 15.87 -17.45 -1.96
CA ALA A 159 15.93 -16.14 -2.61
C ALA A 159 15.51 -15.03 -1.65
N ILE A 160 16.26 -13.93 -1.65
CA ILE A 160 15.97 -12.72 -0.88
C ILE A 160 15.92 -11.54 -1.84
N MET A 161 14.84 -10.79 -1.84
CA MET A 161 14.69 -9.52 -2.55
C MET A 161 14.45 -8.39 -1.56
N ASN A 162 15.32 -7.39 -1.58
CA ASN A 162 15.16 -6.18 -0.79
C ASN A 162 15.22 -4.94 -1.68
N ASN A 163 14.27 -4.02 -1.49
CA ASN A 163 14.24 -2.75 -2.22
C ASN A 163 14.28 -2.93 -3.75
N CYS A 164 13.65 -3.99 -4.26
CA CYS A 164 13.69 -4.32 -5.68
C CYS A 164 12.43 -3.86 -6.41
N ILE A 165 12.53 -3.64 -7.72
CA ILE A 165 11.42 -3.30 -8.59
C ILE A 165 11.29 -4.39 -9.66
N SER A 166 10.09 -4.93 -9.84
CA SER A 166 9.79 -5.92 -10.89
C SER A 166 8.63 -5.43 -11.75
N ALA A 167 8.88 -5.19 -13.04
CA ALA A 167 7.88 -4.65 -13.95
C ALA A 167 7.90 -5.28 -15.33
N ASP A 168 6.72 -5.40 -15.95
CA ASP A 168 6.56 -5.87 -17.33
C ASP A 168 7.16 -7.28 -17.57
N ASN A 169 7.09 -8.16 -16.58
CA ASN A 169 7.54 -9.55 -16.73
C ASN A 169 6.36 -10.48 -17.07
N TYR A 170 6.64 -11.54 -17.82
CA TYR A 170 5.61 -12.46 -18.34
C TYR A 170 6.00 -13.93 -18.25
N ALA A 171 5.08 -14.78 -17.78
CA ALA A 171 5.16 -16.23 -17.90
C ALA A 171 3.78 -16.87 -17.77
N GLN A 172 3.62 -18.16 -18.06
CA GLN A 172 2.38 -18.86 -17.76
C GLN A 172 2.12 -18.91 -16.24
N SER A 173 3.15 -19.20 -15.45
CA SER A 173 3.09 -19.32 -13.99
C SER A 173 4.09 -18.36 -13.36
N GLY A 174 3.59 -17.33 -12.68
CA GLY A 174 4.42 -16.36 -11.97
C GLY A 174 5.12 -15.43 -12.96
N GLY A 175 4.47 -14.32 -13.31
CA GLY A 175 4.99 -13.37 -14.29
C GLY A 175 6.40 -12.88 -13.93
N VAL A 176 6.68 -12.75 -12.63
CA VAL A 176 8.03 -12.51 -12.12
C VAL A 176 8.62 -13.78 -11.53
N ILE A 177 7.95 -14.36 -10.53
CA ILE A 177 8.51 -15.40 -9.66
C ILE A 177 7.66 -16.66 -9.74
N PHE A 178 8.33 -17.77 -10.04
CA PHE A 178 7.86 -19.09 -9.67
C PHE A 178 8.68 -19.62 -8.50
N ASN A 179 8.02 -19.92 -7.38
CA ASN A 179 8.65 -20.51 -6.20
C ASN A 179 8.23 -21.97 -6.06
N SER A 180 9.19 -22.89 -6.26
CA SER A 180 8.92 -24.32 -6.26
C SER A 180 8.62 -24.87 -4.85
N PRO A 181 8.14 -26.12 -4.71
CA PRO A 181 7.82 -26.70 -3.41
C PRO A 181 8.96 -26.69 -2.37
N SER A 182 10.22 -26.74 -2.81
CA SER A 182 11.40 -26.66 -1.93
C SER A 182 11.91 -25.22 -1.72
N GLY A 183 11.36 -24.27 -2.47
CA GLY A 183 11.80 -22.89 -2.50
C GLY A 183 11.39 -22.11 -1.25
N ASN A 184 12.30 -21.28 -0.76
CA ASN A 184 12.02 -20.27 0.25
C ASN A 184 12.31 -18.89 -0.34
N PHE A 185 11.32 -18.01 -0.33
CA PHE A 185 11.44 -16.67 -0.89
C PHE A 185 11.10 -15.62 0.16
N PHE A 186 12.00 -14.65 0.33
CA PHE A 186 11.82 -13.53 1.24
C PHE A 186 11.82 -12.22 0.44
N ILE A 187 10.76 -11.44 0.56
CA ILE A 187 10.54 -10.20 -0.20
C ILE A 187 10.32 -9.06 0.78
N TYR A 188 11.13 -8.01 0.66
CA TYR A 188 11.13 -6.87 1.55
C TYR A 188 11.15 -5.57 0.74
N ASN A 189 10.33 -4.61 1.14
CA ASN A 189 10.41 -3.24 0.63
C ASN A 189 10.39 -3.15 -0.90
N SER A 190 9.71 -4.07 -1.58
CA SER A 190 9.82 -4.25 -3.04
C SER A 190 8.53 -3.89 -3.75
N ASN A 191 8.63 -3.56 -5.03
CA ASN A 191 7.51 -3.19 -5.89
C ASN A 191 7.36 -4.18 -7.06
N PHE A 192 6.14 -4.66 -7.28
CA PHE A 192 5.76 -5.53 -8.39
C PHE A 192 4.63 -4.87 -9.14
N SER A 193 4.89 -4.40 -10.36
CA SER A 193 3.91 -3.68 -11.16
C SER A 193 3.75 -4.23 -12.57
N ASP A 194 2.52 -4.25 -13.06
CA ASP A 194 2.24 -4.50 -14.49
C ASP A 194 2.82 -5.85 -15.00
N ASN A 195 2.89 -6.86 -14.12
CA ASN A 195 3.32 -8.21 -14.48
C ASN A 195 2.10 -9.07 -14.85
N ILE A 196 2.30 -9.97 -15.80
CA ILE A 196 1.21 -10.74 -16.42
C ILE A 196 1.55 -12.23 -16.37
N ALA A 197 0.57 -13.06 -15.99
CA ALA A 197 0.66 -14.51 -16.10
C ALA A 197 -0.71 -15.15 -16.32
N ASP A 198 -0.78 -16.47 -16.52
CA ASP A 198 -2.04 -17.20 -16.44
C ASP A 198 -2.40 -17.44 -14.95
N ALA A 199 -1.41 -17.82 -14.14
CA ALA A 199 -1.56 -17.99 -12.69
C ALA A 199 -0.48 -17.22 -11.91
N GLY A 200 -0.91 -16.33 -11.02
CA GLY A 200 -0.04 -15.49 -10.21
C GLY A 200 0.63 -14.40 -11.04
N GLY A 201 -0.07 -13.31 -11.31
CA GLY A 201 0.40 -12.28 -12.26
C GLY A 201 1.81 -11.77 -11.95
N SER A 202 2.18 -11.72 -10.66
CA SER A 202 3.57 -11.60 -10.22
C SER A 202 4.17 -12.91 -9.74
N ILE A 203 3.48 -13.60 -8.83
CA ILE A 203 4.06 -14.72 -8.08
C ILE A 203 3.16 -15.95 -8.16
N HIS A 204 3.73 -17.06 -8.59
CA HIS A 204 3.16 -18.39 -8.43
C HIS A 204 3.97 -19.17 -7.39
N ASN A 205 3.32 -19.63 -6.33
CA ASN A 205 3.98 -20.21 -5.18
C ASN A 205 3.52 -21.65 -4.86
N TYR A 206 4.49 -22.54 -4.70
CA TYR A 206 4.31 -23.87 -4.10
C TYR A 206 5.13 -24.07 -2.82
N GLY A 207 6.12 -23.21 -2.56
CA GLY A 207 7.01 -23.26 -1.41
C GLY A 207 6.61 -22.26 -0.33
N ASN A 208 7.58 -21.87 0.53
CA ASN A 208 7.33 -20.86 1.55
C ASN A 208 7.67 -19.47 1.02
N ILE A 209 6.81 -18.50 1.32
CA ILE A 209 7.05 -17.09 0.97
C ILE A 209 6.72 -16.16 2.14
N THR A 210 7.63 -15.21 2.38
CA THR A 210 7.41 -14.10 3.31
C THR A 210 7.54 -12.79 2.56
N ILE A 211 6.52 -11.93 2.66
CA ILE A 211 6.45 -10.63 2.03
C ILE A 211 6.20 -9.58 3.11
N GLU A 212 7.08 -8.60 3.21
CA GLU A 212 6.93 -7.50 4.17
C GLU A 212 7.15 -6.15 3.45
N ASN A 213 6.33 -5.15 3.79
CA ASN A 213 6.50 -3.77 3.33
C ASN A 213 6.57 -3.61 1.80
N SER A 214 5.85 -4.44 1.05
CA SER A 214 5.96 -4.49 -0.42
C SER A 214 4.66 -4.08 -1.10
N THR A 215 4.74 -3.69 -2.38
CA THR A 215 3.59 -3.23 -3.17
C THR A 215 3.40 -4.11 -4.41
N PHE A 216 2.17 -4.56 -4.65
CA PHE A 216 1.72 -5.26 -5.84
C PHE A 216 0.65 -4.44 -6.54
N LYS A 217 0.95 -3.93 -7.73
CA LYS A 217 0.09 -3.01 -8.45
C LYS A 217 -0.19 -3.46 -9.87
N ASN A 218 -1.44 -3.39 -10.33
CA ASN A 218 -1.80 -3.62 -11.74
C ASN A 218 -1.34 -4.98 -12.29
N ASN A 219 -1.15 -6.00 -11.45
CA ASN A 219 -0.78 -7.32 -11.95
C ASN A 219 -2.03 -8.06 -12.43
N ILE A 220 -1.86 -8.85 -13.49
CA ILE A 220 -2.97 -9.48 -14.20
C ILE A 220 -2.72 -10.98 -14.31
N ALA A 221 -3.73 -11.77 -13.95
CA ALA A 221 -3.75 -13.21 -14.19
C ALA A 221 -5.16 -13.74 -14.48
N GLU A 222 -5.31 -15.01 -14.82
CA GLU A 222 -6.60 -15.70 -14.75
C GLU A 222 -6.89 -16.07 -13.28
N ASP A 223 -5.86 -16.55 -12.56
CA ASP A 223 -5.92 -16.96 -11.17
C ASP A 223 -4.91 -16.18 -10.31
N GLY A 224 -5.38 -15.47 -9.27
CA GLY A 224 -4.50 -14.74 -8.35
C GLY A 224 -3.79 -13.56 -9.02
N GLY A 225 -4.47 -12.43 -9.18
CA GLY A 225 -3.99 -11.34 -10.05
C GLY A 225 -2.58 -10.84 -9.71
N ALA A 226 -2.20 -10.85 -8.43
CA ALA A 226 -0.81 -10.69 -8.00
C ALA A 226 -0.17 -12.02 -7.61
N ILE A 227 -0.83 -12.79 -6.74
CA ILE A 227 -0.28 -14.00 -6.12
C ILE A 227 -1.26 -15.15 -6.29
N PHE A 228 -0.78 -16.22 -6.89
CA PHE A 228 -1.39 -17.55 -6.79
C PHE A 228 -0.50 -18.44 -5.92
N SER A 229 -1.10 -19.14 -4.97
CA SER A 229 -0.38 -20.10 -4.13
C SER A 229 -1.12 -21.41 -4.01
N ALA A 230 -0.45 -22.49 -4.41
CA ALA A 230 -0.95 -23.86 -4.32
C ALA A 230 -0.11 -24.74 -3.39
N GLY A 231 0.85 -24.17 -2.65
CA GLY A 231 1.54 -24.87 -1.56
C GLY A 231 2.26 -23.93 -0.60
N GLY A 232 2.67 -24.47 0.55
CA GLY A 232 3.49 -23.81 1.57
C GLY A 232 2.83 -22.64 2.30
N ASP A 233 3.58 -22.03 3.21
CA ASP A 233 3.09 -20.91 4.02
C ASP A 233 3.32 -19.57 3.32
N VAL A 234 2.25 -18.79 3.17
CA VAL A 234 2.27 -17.43 2.63
C VAL A 234 2.07 -16.45 3.78
N LYS A 235 3.14 -15.73 4.14
CA LYS A 235 3.12 -14.70 5.18
C LYS A 235 3.26 -13.32 4.56
N ILE A 236 2.29 -12.44 4.81
CA ILE A 236 2.26 -11.08 4.27
C ILE A 236 2.02 -10.08 5.40
N ILE A 237 2.90 -9.10 5.55
CA ILE A 237 2.76 -8.05 6.57
C ILE A 237 2.99 -6.69 5.94
N GLY A 238 2.16 -5.71 6.29
CA GLY A 238 2.47 -4.32 5.96
C GLY A 238 2.59 -4.11 4.46
N SER A 239 1.78 -4.74 3.62
CA SER A 239 1.95 -4.67 2.16
C SER A 239 0.72 -4.05 1.48
N THR A 240 0.89 -3.58 0.25
CA THR A 240 -0.18 -2.94 -0.52
C THR A 240 -0.50 -3.75 -1.77
N PHE A 241 -1.77 -4.12 -1.96
CA PHE A 241 -2.29 -4.76 -3.18
C PHE A 241 -3.30 -3.81 -3.82
N LYS A 242 -2.95 -3.25 -4.99
CA LYS A 242 -3.75 -2.25 -5.68
C LYS A 242 -4.03 -2.63 -7.13
N ASN A 243 -5.27 -2.52 -7.59
CA ASN A 243 -5.63 -2.68 -9.01
C ASN A 243 -5.21 -4.03 -9.64
N ASN A 244 -5.04 -5.08 -8.85
CA ASN A 244 -4.73 -6.40 -9.40
C ASN A 244 -6.02 -7.05 -9.92
N THR A 245 -5.91 -7.76 -11.03
CA THR A 245 -7.07 -8.33 -11.74
C THR A 245 -6.86 -9.80 -12.01
N ALA A 246 -7.86 -10.60 -11.63
CA ALA A 246 -7.99 -12.00 -12.02
C ALA A 246 -9.45 -12.40 -12.20
N GLU A 247 -9.71 -13.56 -12.80
CA GLU A 247 -11.06 -14.17 -12.80
C GLU A 247 -11.41 -14.69 -11.41
N ILE A 248 -10.41 -15.25 -10.70
CA ILE A 248 -10.53 -15.73 -9.31
C ILE A 248 -9.40 -15.14 -8.46
N GLY A 249 -9.74 -14.51 -7.35
CA GLY A 249 -8.76 -13.96 -6.41
C GLY A 249 -8.04 -12.75 -6.99
N GLY A 250 -8.74 -11.63 -7.13
CA GLY A 250 -8.25 -10.38 -7.72
C GLY A 250 -6.83 -9.99 -7.39
N ALA A 251 -6.46 -10.06 -6.10
CA ALA A 251 -5.08 -9.94 -5.68
C ALA A 251 -4.46 -11.30 -5.39
N ILE A 252 -5.13 -12.12 -4.57
CA ILE A 252 -4.56 -13.34 -4.02
C ILE A 252 -5.54 -14.49 -4.18
N TYR A 253 -5.05 -15.60 -4.75
CA TYR A 253 -5.72 -16.88 -4.73
C TYR A 253 -4.85 -17.91 -4.00
N ILE A 254 -5.39 -18.48 -2.92
CA ILE A 254 -4.86 -19.66 -2.23
C ILE A 254 -5.67 -20.90 -2.59
N ASP A 255 -5.00 -21.83 -3.26
CA ASP A 255 -5.55 -23.14 -3.60
C ASP A 255 -4.95 -24.22 -2.67
N ASP A 256 -5.81 -24.86 -1.87
CA ASP A 256 -5.40 -25.85 -0.87
C ASP A 256 -5.71 -27.27 -1.35
N HIS A 257 -5.30 -27.63 -2.57
CA HIS A 257 -5.43 -28.98 -3.14
C HIS A 257 -4.59 -30.07 -2.41
N GLY A 258 -4.53 -30.04 -1.08
CA GLY A 258 -3.89 -31.05 -0.23
C GLY A 258 -2.43 -30.77 0.09
N LEU A 259 -1.90 -29.60 -0.30
CA LEU A 259 -0.51 -29.18 -0.05
C LEU A 259 -0.36 -28.27 1.18
N HIS A 260 -1.43 -28.10 1.98
CA HIS A 260 -1.45 -27.30 3.20
C HIS A 260 -1.11 -25.82 2.96
N SER A 261 -1.64 -25.25 1.88
CA SER A 261 -1.46 -23.83 1.57
C SER A 261 -2.17 -22.99 2.63
N SER A 262 -1.44 -22.09 3.29
CA SER A 262 -2.01 -21.17 4.27
C SER A 262 -1.61 -19.73 3.97
N LEU A 263 -2.56 -18.80 4.17
CA LEU A 263 -2.30 -17.37 4.10
C LEU A 263 -2.45 -16.73 5.46
N ASN A 264 -1.43 -16.00 5.87
CA ASN A 264 -1.50 -15.05 6.97
C ASN A 264 -1.14 -13.66 6.45
N ILE A 265 -2.14 -12.82 6.23
CA ILE A 265 -1.99 -11.43 5.82
C ILE A 265 -2.46 -10.49 6.93
N SER A 266 -1.64 -9.51 7.29
CA SER A 266 -1.99 -8.51 8.31
C SER A 266 -1.37 -7.15 8.04
N TYR A 267 -1.95 -6.11 8.63
CA TYR A 267 -1.50 -4.71 8.52
C TYR A 267 -1.31 -4.23 7.09
N SER A 268 -2.04 -4.82 6.15
CA SER A 268 -1.91 -4.59 4.72
C SER A 268 -3.10 -3.78 4.18
N ILE A 269 -2.89 -3.13 3.06
CA ILE A 269 -3.88 -2.35 2.32
C ILE A 269 -4.25 -3.12 1.05
N LEU A 270 -5.53 -3.42 0.86
CA LEU A 270 -6.02 -4.10 -0.35
C LEU A 270 -7.12 -3.25 -0.99
N ILE A 271 -6.79 -2.58 -2.09
CA ILE A 271 -7.66 -1.60 -2.75
C ILE A 271 -7.88 -2.00 -4.21
N ASP A 272 -9.11 -1.88 -4.70
CA ASP A 272 -9.45 -1.96 -6.13
C ASP A 272 -8.97 -3.24 -6.85
N ASN A 273 -8.97 -4.37 -6.14
CA ASN A 273 -8.68 -5.65 -6.77
C ASN A 273 -9.99 -6.28 -7.27
N ASN A 274 -10.06 -6.60 -8.56
CA ASN A 274 -11.27 -7.09 -9.22
C ASN A 274 -11.60 -8.53 -8.82
N ASN A 275 -12.88 -8.95 -8.84
CA ASN A 275 -13.30 -10.35 -8.64
C ASN A 275 -12.72 -11.02 -7.37
N GLN A 276 -13.28 -10.67 -6.20
CA GLN A 276 -12.87 -11.16 -4.88
C GLN A 276 -11.39 -10.89 -4.58
N THR A 277 -11.10 -9.80 -3.90
CA THR A 277 -9.74 -9.38 -3.52
C THR A 277 -8.86 -10.54 -3.04
N ILE A 278 -9.40 -11.39 -2.16
CA ILE A 278 -8.78 -12.65 -1.76
C ILE A 278 -9.78 -13.79 -1.90
N TYR A 279 -9.35 -14.86 -2.56
CA TYR A 279 -10.04 -16.13 -2.60
C TYR A 279 -9.15 -17.22 -1.99
N SER A 280 -9.67 -18.00 -1.05
CA SER A 280 -8.90 -19.08 -0.40
C SER A 280 -9.74 -20.34 -0.29
N ILE A 281 -9.15 -21.51 -0.53
CA ILE A 281 -9.81 -22.82 -0.35
C ILE A 281 -9.35 -23.49 0.97
N GLY A 282 -8.41 -22.88 1.71
CA GLY A 282 -7.80 -23.44 2.92
C GLY A 282 -7.96 -22.58 4.19
N ASN A 283 -7.28 -22.97 5.27
CA ASN A 283 -7.26 -22.21 6.53
C ASN A 283 -6.40 -20.94 6.38
N SER A 284 -7.04 -19.81 6.05
CA SER A 284 -6.38 -18.52 5.88
C SER A 284 -6.91 -17.46 6.85
N THR A 285 -6.03 -16.57 7.30
CA THR A 285 -6.34 -15.44 8.18
C THR A 285 -5.96 -14.12 7.51
N ALA A 286 -6.87 -13.16 7.53
CA ALA A 286 -6.66 -11.83 6.95
C ALA A 286 -6.99 -10.70 7.95
N ASP A 287 -6.61 -10.91 9.21
CA ASP A 287 -6.89 -9.96 10.29
C ASP A 287 -6.00 -8.71 10.25
N TYR A 288 -6.52 -7.60 10.77
CA TYR A 288 -5.83 -6.32 10.91
C TYR A 288 -5.45 -5.66 9.58
N ASN A 289 -6.17 -5.98 8.51
CA ASN A 289 -6.02 -5.32 7.21
C ASN A 289 -7.07 -4.22 7.02
N TRP A 290 -6.82 -3.37 6.03
CA TRP A 290 -7.83 -2.47 5.47
C TRP A 290 -8.06 -2.79 4.00
N TRP A 291 -9.33 -2.78 3.59
CA TRP A 291 -9.81 -3.36 2.33
C TRP A 291 -10.23 -2.30 1.31
N GLY A 292 -9.72 -1.07 1.46
CA GLY A 292 -10.10 0.07 0.62
C GLY A 292 -11.56 0.52 0.75
N SER A 293 -12.33 -0.16 1.59
CA SER A 293 -13.71 0.15 1.90
C SER A 293 -14.00 -0.22 3.34
N ASN A 294 -15.02 0.41 3.89
CA ASN A 294 -15.50 0.13 5.25
C ASN A 294 -16.34 -1.14 5.36
N ASN A 295 -16.52 -1.87 4.26
CA ASN A 295 -17.27 -3.10 4.21
C ASN A 295 -16.49 -4.14 3.40
N PRO A 296 -15.76 -5.07 4.03
CA PRO A 296 -14.99 -6.10 3.34
C PRO A 296 -15.94 -7.13 2.69
N ILE A 297 -16.57 -6.78 1.58
CA ILE A 297 -17.60 -7.58 0.88
C ILE A 297 -16.96 -8.65 -0.03
N ASN A 298 -15.69 -8.48 -0.41
CA ASN A 298 -15.08 -9.22 -1.53
C ASN A 298 -14.12 -10.33 -1.10
N VAL A 299 -14.51 -11.12 -0.12
CA VAL A 299 -13.62 -12.11 0.48
C VAL A 299 -14.39 -13.37 0.86
N THR A 300 -13.87 -14.53 0.47
CA THR A 300 -14.57 -15.82 0.55
C THR A 300 -13.69 -16.88 1.23
N ASN A 301 -14.28 -17.71 2.10
CA ASN A 301 -13.61 -18.86 2.74
C ASN A 301 -12.33 -18.52 3.54
N PHE A 302 -12.39 -17.47 4.36
CA PHE A 302 -11.25 -16.98 5.14
C PHE A 302 -11.73 -16.51 6.52
N ASN A 303 -10.85 -16.56 7.52
CA ASN A 303 -11.16 -16.06 8.85
C ASN A 303 -10.83 -14.56 8.94
N LEU A 304 -11.87 -13.76 9.12
CA LEU A 304 -11.80 -12.33 9.40
C LEU A 304 -12.48 -12.02 10.72
N SER A 305 -11.70 -12.02 11.79
CA SER A 305 -12.15 -11.63 13.12
C SER A 305 -11.93 -10.14 13.37
N ASN A 306 -10.95 -9.54 12.69
CA ASN A 306 -10.52 -8.17 12.94
C ASN A 306 -10.17 -7.44 11.63
N TYR A 307 -10.82 -6.32 11.34
CA TYR A 307 -10.44 -5.44 10.23
C TYR A 307 -10.54 -3.98 10.62
N TYR A 308 -9.74 -3.15 9.95
CA TYR A 308 -9.78 -1.72 10.16
C TYR A 308 -10.80 -1.06 9.22
N THR A 309 -11.49 -0.08 9.75
CA THR A 309 -12.45 0.78 9.06
C THR A 309 -11.89 2.20 9.10
N MET A 310 -11.88 2.90 7.97
CA MET A 310 -11.46 4.29 7.90
C MET A 310 -12.66 5.20 8.18
N ILE A 311 -12.58 6.00 9.24
CA ILE A 311 -13.59 7.01 9.53
C ILE A 311 -13.05 8.37 9.09
N LEU A 312 -13.83 9.06 8.25
CA LEU A 312 -13.64 10.48 7.98
C LEU A 312 -14.49 11.31 8.95
N ASN A 313 -13.89 12.35 9.52
CA ASN A 313 -14.57 13.32 10.37
C ASN A 313 -14.12 14.75 10.00
N THR A 314 -15.05 15.69 10.09
CA THR A 314 -14.78 17.11 9.90
C THR A 314 -15.22 17.88 11.15
N SER A 315 -14.38 18.77 11.64
CA SER A 315 -14.74 19.72 12.71
C SER A 315 -14.53 21.16 12.25
N VAL A 316 -15.35 22.09 12.74
CA VAL A 316 -15.13 23.51 12.47
C VAL A 316 -14.31 24.12 13.61
N LEU A 317 -13.20 24.78 13.27
CA LEU A 317 -12.27 25.36 14.26
C LEU A 317 -12.94 26.42 15.15
N ASN A 318 -13.91 27.16 14.61
CA ASN A 318 -14.54 28.31 15.28
C ASN A 318 -15.88 28.00 15.97
N ASN A 319 -16.36 26.75 15.95
CA ASN A 319 -17.70 26.36 16.42
C ASN A 319 -18.89 27.12 15.79
N THR A 320 -18.65 27.95 14.78
CA THR A 320 -19.63 28.56 13.89
C THR A 320 -19.58 27.85 12.54
N LEU A 321 -20.66 27.90 11.77
CA LEU A 321 -20.75 27.33 10.42
C LEU A 321 -21.00 28.50 9.46
N GLU A 322 -20.14 29.51 9.45
CA GLU A 322 -20.30 30.69 8.60
C GLU A 322 -19.42 30.62 7.35
N ILE A 323 -19.82 31.34 6.30
CA ILE A 323 -18.98 31.53 5.11
C ILE A 323 -17.62 32.12 5.54
N ARG A 324 -16.51 31.53 5.06
CA ARG A 324 -15.10 31.78 5.45
C ARG A 324 -14.61 31.11 6.73
N ASP A 325 -15.42 30.31 7.42
CA ASP A 325 -14.91 29.50 8.52
C ASP A 325 -13.94 28.42 8.02
N LEU A 326 -13.01 28.04 8.90
CA LEU A 326 -11.96 27.06 8.66
C LEU A 326 -12.38 25.68 9.15
N LEU A 327 -12.20 24.67 8.30
CA LEU A 327 -12.52 23.27 8.58
C LEU A 327 -11.26 22.46 8.93
N ASP A 328 -11.39 21.50 9.82
CA ASP A 328 -10.38 20.47 10.10
C ASP A 328 -10.85 19.13 9.55
N TYR A 329 -10.02 18.47 8.74
CA TYR A 329 -10.29 17.17 8.13
C TYR A 329 -9.47 16.08 8.80
N ASN A 330 -10.12 15.24 9.58
CA ASN A 330 -9.46 14.14 10.27
C ASN A 330 -9.92 12.81 9.69
N TYR A 331 -8.97 11.94 9.34
CA TYR A 331 -9.27 10.53 9.22
C TYR A 331 -8.61 9.78 10.38
N TYR A 332 -9.19 8.63 10.73
CA TYR A 332 -8.60 7.69 11.66
C TYR A 332 -9.14 6.29 11.40
N PHE A 333 -8.31 5.30 11.71
CA PHE A 333 -8.72 3.90 11.63
C PHE A 333 -9.29 3.42 12.95
N VAL A 334 -10.38 2.69 12.88
CA VAL A 334 -10.97 1.97 14.01
C VAL A 334 -10.99 0.48 13.73
N LEU A 335 -10.79 -0.33 14.77
CA LEU A 335 -10.87 -1.78 14.65
C LEU A 335 -12.33 -2.23 14.82
N ASN A 336 -12.86 -2.98 13.86
CA ASN A 336 -14.21 -3.54 13.87
C ASN A 336 -15.30 -2.50 14.17
N GLY A 337 -15.14 -1.26 13.67
CA GLY A 337 -16.10 -0.17 13.91
C GLY A 337 -16.21 0.30 15.37
N THR A 338 -15.31 -0.13 16.28
CA THR A 338 -15.35 0.23 17.71
C THR A 338 -14.35 1.34 18.05
N SER A 339 -14.75 2.24 18.97
CA SER A 339 -14.13 3.56 19.22
C SER A 339 -12.61 3.58 19.46
N ASN A 340 -11.98 4.58 18.82
CA ASN A 340 -10.65 5.18 19.02
C ASN A 340 -9.46 4.26 19.28
N ASN A 341 -8.82 3.86 18.19
CA ASN A 341 -7.43 3.43 18.17
C ASN A 341 -6.61 4.50 17.42
N ALA A 342 -6.53 5.71 17.99
CA ALA A 342 -5.73 6.80 17.44
C ALA A 342 -4.31 6.25 17.17
N ASN A 343 -3.82 6.39 15.93
CA ASN A 343 -2.60 5.80 15.39
C ASN A 343 -2.69 4.40 14.78
N ALA A 344 -3.86 3.76 14.67
CA ALA A 344 -3.99 2.51 13.93
C ALA A 344 -3.55 2.63 12.46
N GLY A 345 -3.68 3.83 11.87
CA GLY A 345 -3.16 4.14 10.53
C GLY A 345 -1.65 3.95 10.40
N LEU A 346 -0.88 4.16 11.48
CA LEU A 346 0.59 4.00 11.48
C LEU A 346 1.04 2.54 11.33
N TYR A 347 0.13 1.57 11.48
CA TYR A 347 0.45 0.17 11.21
C TYR A 347 0.43 -0.16 9.73
N PHE A 348 -0.19 0.68 8.90
CA PHE A 348 -0.29 0.46 7.47
C PHE A 348 0.90 1.04 6.69
N PRO A 349 1.16 0.51 5.48
CA PRO A 349 2.00 1.16 4.49
C PRO A 349 1.57 2.60 4.25
N TYR A 350 2.50 3.41 3.77
CA TYR A 350 2.16 4.75 3.29
C TYR A 350 1.16 4.66 2.13
N PHE A 351 0.14 5.51 2.18
CA PHE A 351 -0.81 5.74 1.10
C PHE A 351 -1.28 7.20 1.18
N GLU A 352 -1.76 7.72 0.06
CA GLU A 352 -2.25 9.08 -0.06
C GLU A 352 -3.78 9.11 -0.08
N VAL A 353 -4.35 10.22 0.40
CA VAL A 353 -5.79 10.51 0.35
C VAL A 353 -5.98 11.86 -0.30
N ASP A 354 -6.73 11.88 -1.39
CA ASP A 354 -7.10 13.10 -2.10
C ASP A 354 -8.35 13.72 -1.47
N ILE A 355 -8.31 15.01 -1.22
CA ILE A 355 -9.40 15.80 -0.65
C ILE A 355 -9.97 16.71 -1.73
N TYR A 356 -11.27 16.60 -1.95
CA TYR A 356 -12.02 17.39 -2.92
C TYR A 356 -13.03 18.30 -2.23
N LYS A 357 -13.18 19.50 -2.79
CA LYS A 357 -14.21 20.47 -2.43
C LYS A 357 -15.00 20.84 -3.67
N ASN A 358 -16.31 20.59 -3.65
CA ASN A 358 -17.21 20.80 -4.79
C ASN A 358 -16.66 20.17 -6.09
N GLY A 359 -16.02 19.00 -5.99
CA GLY A 359 -15.41 18.28 -7.12
C GLY A 359 -14.03 18.75 -7.55
N VAL A 360 -13.42 19.74 -6.88
CA VAL A 360 -12.06 20.21 -7.15
C VAL A 360 -11.09 19.65 -6.12
N LEU A 361 -9.98 19.03 -6.56
CA LEU A 361 -8.89 18.58 -5.68
C LEU A 361 -8.27 19.80 -4.99
N ILE A 362 -8.28 19.80 -3.66
CA ILE A 362 -7.73 20.89 -2.85
C ILE A 362 -6.47 20.48 -2.08
N ASP A 363 -6.28 19.19 -1.80
CA ASP A 363 -5.07 18.67 -1.15
C ASP A 363 -4.92 17.16 -1.34
N THR A 364 -3.70 16.65 -1.15
CA THR A 364 -3.38 15.22 -1.07
C THR A 364 -2.54 15.00 0.18
N ILE A 365 -3.02 14.20 1.12
CA ILE A 365 -2.38 14.01 2.43
C ILE A 365 -1.92 12.57 2.61
N ASP A 366 -0.86 12.35 3.42
CA ASP A 366 -0.59 11.02 3.98
C ASP A 366 -1.88 10.54 4.63
N GLY A 367 -2.27 9.28 4.41
CA GLY A 367 -3.48 8.60 4.90
C GLY A 367 -3.33 7.84 6.22
N ARG A 368 -2.19 7.95 6.91
CA ARG A 368 -1.94 7.33 8.23
C ARG A 368 -2.02 8.24 9.46
N ASN A 369 -1.82 9.56 9.29
CA ASN A 369 -1.81 10.63 10.29
C ASN A 369 -3.06 11.55 10.28
N SER A 370 -3.64 11.82 11.44
CA SER A 370 -4.61 12.93 11.54
C SER A 370 -3.98 14.25 11.05
N GLN A 371 -4.66 14.93 10.12
CA GLN A 371 -4.26 16.21 9.57
C GLN A 371 -5.37 17.24 9.78
N SER A 372 -5.09 18.50 9.51
CA SER A 372 -6.07 19.58 9.58
C SER A 372 -5.91 20.43 8.35
N LEU A 373 -6.84 20.30 7.40
CA LEU A 373 -6.83 21.06 6.16
C LEU A 373 -7.73 22.28 6.28
N THR A 374 -7.11 23.42 6.54
CA THR A 374 -7.75 24.73 6.59
C THR A 374 -8.22 25.15 5.20
N THR A 375 -9.52 24.99 4.92
CA THR A 375 -10.18 25.55 3.72
C THR A 375 -11.37 26.42 4.13
N GLU A 376 -11.57 27.56 3.46
CA GLU A 376 -12.69 28.47 3.72
C GLU A 376 -14.01 27.86 3.25
N LEU A 377 -15.12 28.09 3.96
CA LEU A 377 -16.46 27.79 3.44
C LEU A 377 -16.86 28.84 2.39
N ASP A 378 -16.83 28.50 1.10
CA ASP A 378 -17.08 29.46 0.01
C ASP A 378 -18.58 29.70 -0.26
N SER A 379 -19.45 28.85 0.27
CA SER A 379 -20.90 28.94 0.07
C SER A 379 -21.72 28.26 1.18
N LYS A 380 -23.02 28.53 1.20
CA LYS A 380 -24.02 27.93 2.11
C LYS A 380 -24.05 26.40 2.10
N VAL A 381 -23.68 25.78 0.99
CA VAL A 381 -23.62 24.33 0.83
C VAL A 381 -22.28 23.99 0.22
N SER A 382 -21.35 23.49 1.03
CA SER A 382 -20.08 23.00 0.52
C SER A 382 -20.08 21.49 0.58
N ASN A 383 -19.93 20.85 -0.57
CA ASN A 383 -19.78 19.41 -0.67
C ASN A 383 -18.30 19.09 -0.55
N PHE A 384 -17.96 18.28 0.43
CA PHE A 384 -16.61 17.74 0.55
C PHE A 384 -16.65 16.26 0.30
N SER A 385 -15.66 15.79 -0.43
CA SER A 385 -15.43 14.38 -0.60
C SER A 385 -13.97 14.05 -0.45
N THR A 386 -13.69 12.90 0.14
CA THR A 386 -12.36 12.29 0.04
C THR A 386 -12.46 11.16 -0.94
N THR A 387 -11.53 11.10 -1.88
CA THR A 387 -11.42 9.97 -2.79
C THR A 387 -10.16 9.21 -2.43
N LEU A 388 -10.35 7.93 -2.18
CA LEU A 388 -9.28 6.97 -2.00
C LEU A 388 -9.40 5.97 -3.15
N ASP A 389 -8.97 6.44 -4.33
CA ASP A 389 -9.08 5.83 -5.66
C ASP A 389 -10.49 5.35 -6.11
N TYR A 390 -11.39 4.88 -5.22
CA TYR A 390 -12.75 4.41 -5.55
C TYR A 390 -13.80 4.49 -4.41
N GLU A 391 -13.43 4.80 -3.16
CA GLU A 391 -14.43 5.17 -2.13
C GLU A 391 -14.50 6.70 -2.02
N THR A 392 -15.58 7.28 -2.54
CA THR A 392 -15.93 8.68 -2.31
C THR A 392 -16.80 8.74 -1.07
N GLN A 393 -16.23 9.21 0.05
CA GLN A 393 -17.05 9.55 1.22
C GLN A 393 -17.49 11.01 1.08
N GLU A 394 -18.77 11.25 0.88
CA GLU A 394 -19.34 12.59 0.75
C GLU A 394 -19.95 13.08 2.05
N PHE A 395 -19.69 14.35 2.39
CA PHE A 395 -20.35 15.04 3.48
C PHE A 395 -20.80 16.42 3.04
N ILE A 396 -22.02 16.80 3.43
CA ILE A 396 -22.63 18.08 3.11
C ILE A 396 -22.56 18.97 4.36
N ILE A 397 -21.88 20.10 4.23
CA ILE A 397 -21.84 21.11 5.28
C ILE A 397 -22.79 22.25 4.92
N LEU A 398 -23.76 22.52 5.81
CA LEU A 398 -24.71 23.62 5.69
C LEU A 398 -24.23 24.81 6.52
N ALA A 399 -23.72 25.84 5.84
CA ALA A 399 -23.27 27.08 6.47
C ALA A 399 -24.43 28.09 6.58
N THR A 400 -24.52 28.77 7.72
CA THR A 400 -25.40 29.94 7.95
C THR A 400 -24.75 31.22 7.43
N GLU A 401 -25.53 32.17 6.93
CA GLU A 401 -24.95 33.49 6.63
C GLU A 401 -24.58 34.21 7.92
N PRO A 402 -23.48 34.99 7.93
CA PRO A 402 -23.17 35.85 9.05
C PRO A 402 -24.36 36.76 9.33
N ILE A 403 -24.78 36.83 10.60
CA ILE A 403 -25.87 37.71 11.01
C ILE A 403 -25.46 39.15 10.66
N PRO A 404 -26.22 39.88 9.82
CA PRO A 404 -25.89 41.26 9.50
C PRO A 404 -25.76 42.09 10.80
N PRO A 405 -24.78 42.99 10.91
CA PRO A 405 -24.67 43.84 12.08
C PRO A 405 -26.01 44.57 12.29
N ILE A 406 -26.52 44.53 13.53
CA ILE A 406 -27.76 45.21 13.89
C ILE A 406 -27.61 46.68 13.49
N PRO A 407 -28.50 47.24 12.64
CA PRO A 407 -28.44 48.64 12.26
C PRO A 407 -28.38 49.50 13.52
N PRO A 408 -27.54 50.56 13.56
CA PRO A 408 -27.51 51.45 14.70
C PRO A 408 -28.92 51.99 14.94
N ILE A 409 -29.37 51.91 16.20
CA ILE A 409 -30.68 52.42 16.62
C ILE A 409 -30.74 53.89 16.18
N PRO A 410 -31.76 54.31 15.40
CA PRO A 410 -31.92 55.71 15.01
C PRO A 410 -31.89 56.61 16.25
N PRO A 411 -31.21 57.78 16.21
CA PRO A 411 -31.20 58.68 17.35
C PRO A 411 -32.64 59.04 17.75
N VAL A 412 -32.91 58.92 19.04
CA VAL A 412 -34.20 59.30 19.63
C VAL A 412 -34.48 60.76 19.25
N PRO A 413 -35.65 61.08 18.66
CA PRO A 413 -36.01 62.46 18.35
C PRO A 413 -35.98 63.32 19.62
N PRO A 414 -35.49 64.57 19.57
CA PRO A 414 -35.48 65.44 20.74
C PRO A 414 -36.91 65.66 21.26
N GLU A 415 -37.08 65.51 22.58
CA GLU A 415 -38.38 65.74 23.24
C GLU A 415 -38.88 67.17 22.98
N PRO A 416 -40.19 67.36 22.69
CA PRO A 416 -40.75 68.68 22.50
C PRO A 416 -40.80 69.45 23.83
N ASN A 417 -40.13 70.61 23.85
CA ASN A 417 -40.23 71.59 24.93
C ASN A 417 -41.62 72.23 24.95
N ASN A 418 -42.46 71.85 25.92
CA ASN A 418 -43.71 72.55 26.23
C ASN A 418 -43.70 73.07 27.68
N ASN A 419 -43.07 74.22 27.87
CA ASN A 419 -43.44 75.13 28.95
C ASN A 419 -44.74 75.88 28.58
N THR A 420 -45.85 75.59 29.26
CA THR A 420 -46.77 76.58 29.87
C THR A 420 -48.01 75.95 30.53
N ASN A 421 -48.08 76.13 31.86
CA ASN A 421 -49.22 76.44 32.73
C ASN A 421 -50.60 75.74 32.62
N ASN A 422 -50.90 75.04 33.73
CA ASN A 422 -52.16 75.03 34.51
C ASN A 422 -53.45 74.50 33.88
N THR A 423 -53.90 73.30 34.31
CA THR A 423 -54.90 73.15 35.40
C THR A 423 -55.42 71.70 35.49
N SER A 424 -55.91 71.37 36.69
CA SER A 424 -56.76 70.23 37.06
C SER A 424 -56.06 68.91 37.44
N LYS A 425 -56.01 68.71 38.76
CA LYS A 425 -55.97 67.41 39.41
C LYS A 425 -57.11 66.53 38.86
N ASN A 426 -56.78 65.38 38.29
CA ASN A 426 -57.65 64.21 38.37
C ASN A 426 -56.82 62.91 38.33
N PRO A 427 -57.25 61.88 39.06
CA PRO A 427 -56.39 60.81 39.55
C PRO A 427 -56.00 59.80 38.48
N VAL A 428 -54.77 59.31 38.61
CA VAL A 428 -54.15 58.26 37.79
C VAL A 428 -55.02 57.00 37.82
N ALA A 429 -55.53 56.58 36.67
CA ALA A 429 -56.07 55.24 36.50
C ALA A 429 -54.90 54.24 36.50
N SER A 430 -54.69 53.59 37.64
CA SER A 430 -53.87 52.39 37.77
C SER A 430 -54.55 51.25 37.01
N ALA A 431 -54.01 50.90 35.83
CA ALA A 431 -54.32 49.64 35.16
C ALA A 431 -53.17 48.66 35.45
N ALA A 432 -53.40 47.75 36.40
CA ALA A 432 -52.53 46.60 36.62
C ALA A 432 -52.74 45.58 35.50
N MET A 433 -51.71 45.35 34.67
CA MET A 433 -51.61 44.13 33.88
C MET A 433 -50.75 43.12 34.63
N LYS A 434 -51.28 41.90 34.70
CA LYS A 434 -50.81 40.73 35.43
C LYS A 434 -49.43 40.28 34.92
N GLU A 435 -48.48 40.00 35.82
CA GLU A 435 -47.29 39.24 35.44
C GLU A 435 -47.71 37.85 34.93
N THR A 436 -47.32 37.54 33.70
CA THR A 436 -47.19 36.14 33.24
C THR A 436 -45.78 35.96 32.72
N GLY A 437 -44.85 35.76 33.65
CA GLY A 437 -43.54 35.20 33.32
C GLY A 437 -43.73 33.81 32.73
N ILE A 438 -43.33 33.64 31.47
CA ILE A 438 -43.08 32.31 30.92
C ILE A 438 -41.55 32.13 30.96
N PRO A 439 -41.04 31.12 31.69
CA PRO A 439 -39.62 30.85 31.80
C PRO A 439 -39.02 30.46 30.44
N VAL A 440 -37.74 30.76 30.26
CA VAL A 440 -36.88 30.56 29.08
C VAL A 440 -36.70 29.08 28.67
N PHE A 441 -37.56 28.16 29.08
CA PHE A 441 -37.45 26.72 28.84
C PHE A 441 -38.42 26.12 27.80
N VAL A 442 -39.18 26.94 27.06
CA VAL A 442 -40.18 26.42 26.07
C VAL A 442 -39.76 26.62 24.60
N LEU A 443 -38.65 27.30 24.31
CA LEU A 443 -38.10 27.36 22.93
C LEU A 443 -37.10 26.23 22.62
N LEU A 444 -36.80 25.35 23.58
CA LEU A 444 -35.90 24.20 23.41
C LEU A 444 -36.61 22.87 23.07
N LEU A 445 -37.91 22.90 22.76
CA LEU A 445 -38.74 21.70 22.57
C LEU A 445 -39.39 21.56 21.18
N ILE A 446 -38.93 22.34 20.20
CA ILE A 446 -39.32 22.17 18.78
C ILE A 446 -38.15 21.65 17.90
N LEU A 447 -36.93 21.51 18.44
CA LEU A 447 -35.75 21.06 17.68
C LEU A 447 -35.20 19.68 18.06
N LEU A 448 -36.01 18.84 18.71
CA LEU A 448 -35.63 17.48 19.14
C LEU A 448 -36.54 16.38 18.57
N SER A 449 -37.14 16.61 17.39
CA SER A 449 -38.00 15.62 16.71
C SER A 449 -37.49 15.14 15.34
N SER A 450 -36.24 15.40 14.95
CA SER A 450 -35.72 14.95 13.63
C SER A 450 -34.39 14.20 13.60
N LEU A 451 -33.74 13.90 14.74
CA LEU A 451 -32.59 12.97 14.76
C LEU A 451 -32.84 11.85 15.77
N GLY A 452 -33.37 10.76 15.25
CA GLY A 452 -33.51 9.50 15.96
C GLY A 452 -32.14 8.88 16.22
N LEU A 453 -31.66 9.04 17.45
CA LEU A 453 -30.65 8.18 18.05
C LEU A 453 -31.20 7.72 19.40
N VAL A 454 -31.69 6.48 19.43
CA VAL A 454 -31.91 5.75 20.67
C VAL A 454 -31.01 4.52 20.64
N VAL A 455 -29.94 4.61 21.42
CA VAL A 455 -29.24 3.48 22.01
C VAL A 455 -30.12 2.92 23.14
N VAL A 456 -30.45 1.64 23.08
CA VAL A 456 -30.78 0.86 24.29
C VAL A 456 -29.97 -0.42 24.28
N ARG A 457 -29.07 -0.53 25.26
CA ARG A 457 -28.53 -1.78 25.78
C ARG A 457 -29.46 -2.26 26.89
N LYS A 458 -29.80 -3.55 26.94
CA LYS A 458 -30.27 -4.16 28.20
C LYS A 458 -29.77 -5.60 28.36
N ARG A 459 -29.01 -5.74 29.46
CA ARG A 459 -28.73 -6.88 30.34
C ARG A 459 -28.14 -8.15 29.73
#